data_AF-A0A316V8M7-F1
#
_entry.id   AF-A0A316V8M7-F1
#
_cell.length_a   1.000
_cell.length_b   1.000
_cell.length_c   1.000
_cell.angle_alpha   90.00
_cell.angle_beta   90.00
_cell.angle_gamma   90.00
#
_symmetry.space_group_name_H-M   'P 1'
#
loop_
_entity.id
_entity.type
_entity.pdbx_description
1 polymer ?
#
loop_
_entity_poly.entity_id
_entity_poly.type
_entity_poly.pdbx_seq_one_letter_code
_entity_poly.pdbx_strand_id
1 'polypeptide(L)'
;LRGTVQITPEDRPAVSYSYLSSMLGEHLIDAISTNPGAALDLEAALSILPQTQYGLDVNVKFSAIDAFATESEHTEAPLALFKLCNVPLVHGWLADQADAETWAAVVERAGNYDKALDRVVAGDDIAKTAEGDASFDVRAAQVMDTISPEQRVIVQDASLIRRFLESTATQLTYPGLYALSTSLERGVLYALFRNSHLSVLYRPTEEELLQAASSSDMHSQPQLYQLVTDSTLENEDSIVWESVEDIDGSASRFFDGKFR
;
A
#
# COMPACT_ATOMS: atom_id res chain seq x y z
N LEU A 1 -13.13 -8.26 -12.64
CA LEU A 1 -12.92 -7.05 -13.48
C LEU A 1 -12.18 -7.33 -14.78
N ARG A 2 -11.02 -8.01 -14.79
CA ARG A 2 -10.28 -8.33 -16.04
C ARG A 2 -10.89 -9.45 -16.92
N GLY A 3 -11.94 -10.11 -16.46
CA GLY A 3 -12.54 -11.26 -17.14
C GLY A 3 -11.72 -12.56 -17.08
N THR A 4 -10.62 -12.60 -16.32
CA THR A 4 -9.73 -13.77 -16.21
C THR A 4 -10.31 -14.92 -15.39
N VAL A 5 -11.18 -14.60 -14.42
CA VAL A 5 -11.91 -15.56 -13.59
C VAL A 5 -13.40 -15.22 -13.70
N GLN A 6 -14.24 -16.25 -13.78
CA GLN A 6 -15.69 -16.10 -13.91
C GLN A 6 -16.41 -16.81 -12.75
N ILE A 7 -17.19 -16.05 -11.99
CA ILE A 7 -18.08 -16.59 -10.97
C ILE A 7 -19.32 -17.14 -11.68
N THR A 8 -19.68 -18.39 -11.39
CA THR A 8 -20.82 -19.07 -12.03
C THR A 8 -21.79 -19.63 -10.99
N PRO A 9 -23.12 -19.48 -11.14
CA PRO A 9 -23.78 -18.65 -12.16
C PRO A 9 -23.56 -17.15 -11.92
N GLU A 10 -23.82 -16.31 -12.94
CA GLU A 10 -23.57 -14.87 -12.89
C GLU A 10 -24.37 -14.15 -11.79
N ASP A 11 -25.54 -14.68 -11.44
CA ASP A 11 -26.44 -14.17 -10.39
C ASP A 11 -26.15 -14.76 -9.00
N ARG A 12 -25.00 -15.42 -8.81
CA ARG A 12 -24.62 -16.01 -7.53
C ARG A 12 -24.50 -14.90 -6.47
N PRO A 13 -25.30 -14.95 -5.38
CA PRO A 13 -25.34 -13.88 -4.38
C PRO A 13 -24.16 -13.91 -3.39
N ALA A 14 -23.51 -15.07 -3.20
CA ALA A 14 -22.40 -15.21 -2.27
C ALA A 14 -21.42 -16.29 -2.73
N VAL A 15 -20.15 -16.10 -2.40
CA VAL A 15 -19.06 -17.05 -2.67
C VAL A 15 -18.33 -17.40 -1.39
N SER A 16 -17.95 -18.66 -1.22
CA SER A 16 -17.09 -19.08 -0.11
C SER A 16 -15.62 -18.78 -0.43
N TYR A 17 -14.81 -18.67 0.62
CA TYR A 17 -13.35 -18.62 0.44
C TYR A 17 -12.84 -19.83 -0.35
N SER A 18 -13.28 -21.04 -0.01
CA SER A 18 -12.86 -22.27 -0.71
C SER A 18 -13.15 -22.21 -2.22
N TYR A 19 -14.25 -21.59 -2.62
CA TYR A 19 -14.59 -21.39 -4.03
C TYR A 19 -13.62 -20.41 -4.70
N LEU A 20 -13.38 -19.26 -4.08
CA LEU A 20 -12.42 -18.25 -4.58
C LEU A 20 -10.98 -18.79 -4.62
N SER A 21 -10.53 -19.47 -3.56
CA SER A 21 -9.18 -20.01 -3.45
C SER A 21 -8.92 -21.11 -4.47
N SER A 22 -9.91 -21.94 -4.78
CA SER A 22 -9.78 -22.96 -5.84
C SER A 22 -9.62 -22.33 -7.21
N MET A 23 -10.44 -21.32 -7.56
CA MET A 23 -10.29 -20.59 -8.83
C MET A 23 -8.95 -19.87 -8.92
N LEU A 24 -8.49 -19.26 -7.83
CA LEU A 24 -7.19 -18.62 -7.77
C LEU A 24 -6.06 -19.66 -7.92
N GLY A 25 -6.15 -20.81 -7.25
CA GLY A 25 -5.19 -21.90 -7.39
C GLY A 25 -5.07 -22.43 -8.82
N GLU A 26 -6.18 -22.63 -9.51
CA GLU A 26 -6.21 -23.00 -10.92
C GLU A 26 -5.53 -21.94 -11.79
N HIS A 27 -5.86 -20.67 -11.57
CA HIS A 27 -5.25 -19.55 -12.31
C HIS A 27 -3.72 -19.48 -12.12
N LEU A 28 -3.22 -19.72 -10.90
CA LEU A 28 -1.78 -19.73 -10.61
C LEU A 28 -1.06 -20.88 -11.33
N ILE A 29 -1.67 -22.06 -11.40
CA ILE A 29 -1.11 -23.22 -12.12
C ILE A 29 -1.04 -22.93 -13.64
N ASP A 30 -2.07 -22.33 -14.20
CA ASP A 30 -2.10 -21.92 -15.60
C ASP A 30 -1.02 -20.87 -15.91
N ALA A 31 -0.83 -19.90 -15.01
CA ALA A 31 0.20 -18.87 -15.16
C ALA A 31 1.61 -19.47 -15.33
N ILE A 32 1.96 -20.52 -14.58
CA ILE A 32 3.29 -21.15 -14.65
C ILE A 32 3.45 -22.07 -15.85
N SER A 33 2.36 -22.66 -16.33
CA SER A 33 2.38 -23.39 -17.59
C SER A 33 2.88 -22.51 -18.74
N THR A 34 2.66 -21.20 -18.66
CA THR A 34 3.17 -20.21 -19.61
C THR A 34 4.55 -19.63 -19.25
N ASN A 35 4.98 -19.73 -17.99
CA ASN A 35 6.29 -19.27 -17.51
C ASN A 35 6.92 -20.26 -16.51
N PRO A 36 7.60 -21.32 -17.01
CA PRO A 36 8.15 -22.38 -16.17
C PRO A 36 9.26 -21.92 -15.19
N GLY A 37 9.84 -20.74 -15.41
CA GLY A 37 10.87 -20.15 -14.54
C GLY A 37 10.34 -19.65 -13.19
N ALA A 38 9.02 -19.60 -13.00
CA ALA A 38 8.36 -19.07 -11.80
C ALA A 38 7.95 -20.17 -10.78
N ALA A 39 8.58 -21.35 -10.80
CA ALA A 39 8.21 -22.47 -9.94
C ALA A 39 8.35 -22.15 -8.43
N LEU A 40 9.40 -21.43 -8.03
CA LEU A 40 9.60 -20.99 -6.64
C LEU A 40 8.53 -19.97 -6.21
N ASP A 41 8.15 -19.07 -7.12
CA ASP A 41 7.07 -18.10 -6.88
C ASP A 41 5.73 -18.83 -6.62
N LEU A 42 5.50 -19.99 -7.25
CA LEU A 42 4.28 -20.78 -7.04
C LEU A 42 4.18 -21.31 -5.62
N GLU A 43 5.26 -21.95 -5.16
CA GLU A 43 5.29 -22.58 -3.85
C GLU A 43 5.05 -21.53 -2.77
N ALA A 44 5.74 -20.38 -2.90
CA ALA A 44 5.53 -19.22 -2.05
C ALA A 44 4.08 -18.73 -2.10
N ALA A 45 3.52 -18.49 -3.28
CA ALA A 45 2.14 -18.00 -3.44
C ALA A 45 1.09 -18.97 -2.88
N LEU A 46 1.22 -20.28 -3.15
CA LEU A 46 0.29 -21.29 -2.63
C LEU A 46 0.36 -21.43 -1.11
N SER A 47 1.56 -21.28 -0.53
CA SER A 47 1.75 -21.39 0.93
C SER A 47 0.99 -20.32 1.71
N ILE A 48 0.80 -19.13 1.13
CA ILE A 48 0.14 -17.99 1.79
C ILE A 48 -1.34 -17.83 1.43
N LEU A 49 -1.89 -18.62 0.49
CA LEU A 49 -3.31 -18.50 0.12
C LEU A 49 -4.25 -18.50 1.35
N PRO A 50 -4.12 -19.42 2.33
CA PRO A 50 -4.97 -19.38 3.53
C PRO A 50 -4.86 -18.09 4.34
N GLN A 51 -3.70 -17.42 4.30
CA GLN A 51 -3.45 -16.18 5.04
C GLN A 51 -4.18 -14.99 4.43
N THR A 52 -4.51 -15.03 3.13
CA THR A 52 -5.27 -13.96 2.44
C THR A 52 -6.61 -13.63 3.09
N GLN A 53 -7.18 -14.54 3.90
CA GLN A 53 -8.41 -14.29 4.67
C GLN A 53 -8.20 -13.38 5.89
N TYR A 54 -6.99 -13.35 6.43
CA TYR A 54 -6.65 -12.72 7.70
C TYR A 54 -5.72 -11.52 7.52
N GLY A 55 -5.08 -11.40 6.36
CA GLY A 55 -4.16 -10.32 6.01
C GLY A 55 -2.91 -10.85 5.33
N LEU A 56 -2.25 -9.99 4.57
CA LEU A 56 -0.95 -10.26 3.97
C LEU A 56 0.09 -9.35 4.63
N ASP A 57 1.24 -9.94 4.95
CA ASP A 57 2.35 -9.20 5.54
C ASP A 57 3.20 -8.58 4.43
N VAL A 58 3.14 -7.25 4.30
CA VAL A 58 3.92 -6.50 3.32
C VAL A 58 4.72 -5.42 4.03
N ASN A 59 6.02 -5.39 3.78
CA ASN A 59 6.90 -4.39 4.36
C ASN A 59 7.26 -3.34 3.29
N VAL A 60 6.65 -2.16 3.40
CA VAL A 60 6.84 -1.06 2.43
C VAL A 60 8.22 -0.42 2.56
N LYS A 61 8.74 0.08 1.43
CA LYS A 61 9.89 0.99 1.40
C LYS A 61 9.39 2.37 1.03
N PHE A 62 9.82 3.40 1.76
CA PHE A 62 9.29 4.76 1.60
C PHE A 62 9.84 5.52 0.38
N SER A 63 10.54 4.85 -0.54
CA SER A 63 11.27 5.45 -1.66
C SER A 63 10.49 5.51 -2.98
N ALA A 64 9.59 4.56 -3.23
CA ALA A 64 8.82 4.47 -4.48
C ALA A 64 7.52 3.70 -4.29
N ILE A 65 6.55 3.92 -5.18
CA ILE A 65 5.18 3.38 -5.05
C ILE A 65 5.09 1.86 -5.15
N ASP A 66 6.08 1.20 -5.75
CA ASP A 66 6.15 -0.24 -6.00
C ASP A 66 7.26 -0.90 -5.16
N ALA A 67 7.84 -0.18 -4.20
CA ALA A 67 8.98 -0.65 -3.45
C ALA A 67 8.58 -1.37 -2.16
N PHE A 68 8.77 -2.68 -2.15
CA PHE A 68 8.57 -3.53 -0.97
C PHE A 68 9.89 -4.22 -0.58
N ALA A 69 10.04 -4.55 0.71
CA ALA A 69 11.14 -5.34 1.22
C ALA A 69 10.85 -6.84 1.07
N THR A 70 11.89 -7.61 0.76
CA THR A 70 11.87 -9.07 0.52
C THR A 70 12.89 -9.74 1.43
N GLU A 71 12.88 -9.36 2.72
CA GLU A 71 13.92 -9.79 3.67
C GLU A 71 13.56 -11.10 4.37
N SER A 72 12.32 -11.56 4.22
CA SER A 72 11.80 -12.81 4.76
C SER A 72 10.84 -13.49 3.78
N GLU A 73 10.69 -14.81 3.88
CA GLU A 73 9.72 -15.57 3.08
C GLU A 73 8.28 -15.03 3.26
N HIS A 74 7.95 -14.56 4.47
CA HIS A 74 6.63 -13.98 4.78
C HIS A 74 6.34 -12.67 4.05
N THR A 75 7.37 -11.88 3.74
CA THR A 75 7.24 -10.62 2.99
C THR A 75 7.41 -10.80 1.49
N GLU A 76 8.12 -11.85 1.06
CA GLU A 76 8.31 -12.20 -0.36
C GLU A 76 7.10 -12.92 -0.96
N ALA A 77 6.48 -13.85 -0.23
CA ALA A 77 5.38 -14.67 -0.74
C ALA A 77 4.14 -13.88 -1.20
N PRO A 78 3.70 -12.80 -0.52
CA PRO A 78 2.66 -11.92 -1.04
C PRO A 78 3.02 -11.30 -2.39
N LEU A 79 4.27 -10.86 -2.56
CA LEU A 79 4.75 -10.28 -3.82
C LEU A 79 4.76 -11.31 -4.96
N ALA A 80 5.16 -12.55 -4.65
CA ALA A 80 5.09 -13.66 -5.59
C ALA A 80 3.64 -13.94 -6.03
N LEU A 81 2.68 -13.92 -5.11
CA LEU A 81 1.25 -14.09 -5.41
C LEU A 81 0.74 -13.00 -6.37
N PHE A 82 1.02 -11.73 -6.08
CA PHE A 82 0.63 -10.61 -6.95
C PHE A 82 1.28 -10.69 -8.34
N LYS A 83 2.58 -11.03 -8.38
CA LYS A 83 3.34 -11.22 -9.62
C LYS A 83 2.75 -12.33 -10.49
N LEU A 84 2.45 -13.50 -9.92
CA LEU A 84 1.85 -14.61 -10.66
C LEU A 84 0.43 -14.31 -11.15
N CYS A 85 -0.32 -13.51 -10.40
CA CYS A 85 -1.63 -13.02 -10.83
C CYS A 85 -1.54 -11.90 -11.88
N ASN A 86 -0.33 -11.42 -12.21
CA ASN A 86 -0.11 -10.25 -13.05
C ASN A 86 -0.90 -9.02 -12.55
N VAL A 87 -0.95 -8.82 -11.23
CA VAL A 87 -1.60 -7.66 -10.59
C VAL A 87 -0.50 -6.88 -9.88
N PRO A 88 -0.10 -5.69 -10.35
CA PRO A 88 0.96 -4.95 -9.69
C PRO A 88 0.49 -4.44 -8.32
N LEU A 89 1.29 -4.70 -7.29
CA LEU A 89 1.08 -4.19 -5.93
C LEU A 89 1.79 -2.83 -5.78
N VAL A 90 1.08 -1.84 -5.25
CA VAL A 90 1.58 -0.49 -5.02
C VAL A 90 1.13 0.07 -3.67
N HIS A 91 1.81 1.11 -3.19
CA HIS A 91 1.44 1.91 -2.02
C HIS A 91 1.75 3.39 -2.27
N GLY A 92 1.17 4.28 -1.47
CA GLY A 92 1.42 5.73 -1.55
C GLY A 92 2.14 6.31 -0.35
N TRP A 93 2.75 5.46 0.48
CA TRP A 93 3.44 5.88 1.71
C TRP A 93 4.88 6.31 1.43
N LEU A 94 5.08 7.46 0.79
CA LEU A 94 6.41 7.93 0.37
C LEU A 94 6.92 9.08 1.26
N ALA A 95 8.21 9.07 1.56
CA ALA A 95 8.90 10.22 2.14
C ALA A 95 9.08 11.32 1.08
N ASP A 96 8.99 12.58 1.51
CA ASP A 96 9.25 13.72 0.62
C ASP A 96 10.77 13.90 0.43
N GLN A 97 11.24 13.89 -0.81
CA GLN A 97 12.65 14.13 -1.15
C GLN A 97 13.08 15.58 -0.84
N ALA A 98 12.15 16.52 -0.75
CA ALA A 98 12.44 17.89 -0.36
C ALA A 98 12.83 18.02 1.13
N ASP A 99 12.35 17.10 1.97
CA ASP A 99 12.79 16.98 3.37
C ASP A 99 13.99 16.03 3.47
N ALA A 100 15.18 16.58 3.22
CA ALA A 100 16.41 15.81 3.14
C ALA A 100 16.76 15.07 4.45
N GLU A 101 16.43 15.63 5.62
CA GLU A 101 16.73 14.98 6.90
C GLU A 101 15.84 13.77 7.12
N THR A 102 14.52 13.92 6.93
CA THR A 102 13.57 12.82 7.02
C THR A 102 13.85 11.76 5.96
N TRP A 103 14.13 12.16 4.72
CA TRP A 103 14.51 11.23 3.64
C TRP A 103 15.73 10.39 4.03
N ALA A 104 16.80 11.03 4.52
CA ALA A 104 18.01 10.31 4.90
C ALA A 104 17.77 9.34 6.07
N ALA A 105 16.92 9.69 7.03
CA ALA A 105 16.58 8.81 8.16
C ALA A 105 15.68 7.64 7.74
N VAL A 106 14.59 7.94 7.05
CA VAL A 106 13.51 7.00 6.72
C VAL A 106 13.87 6.11 5.53
N VAL A 107 14.48 6.68 4.48
CA VAL A 107 14.75 5.97 3.21
C VAL A 107 16.18 5.45 3.14
N GLU A 108 17.18 6.28 3.44
CA GLU A 108 18.57 5.87 3.21
C GLU A 108 19.11 5.00 4.34
N ARG A 109 18.76 5.30 5.60
CA ARG A 109 19.26 4.57 6.78
C ARG A 109 18.34 3.44 7.23
N ALA A 110 17.03 3.69 7.37
CA ALA A 110 16.07 2.66 7.73
C ALA A 110 15.67 1.80 6.52
N GLY A 111 15.20 2.44 5.45
CA GLY A 111 14.95 1.82 4.15
C GLY A 111 13.61 1.09 4.01
N ASN A 112 13.05 0.57 5.10
CA ASN A 112 11.73 -0.07 5.12
C ASN A 112 11.02 0.14 6.47
N TYR A 113 9.74 -0.21 6.55
CA TYR A 113 8.92 0.04 7.74
C TYR A 113 9.45 -0.67 8.99
N ASP A 114 9.79 -1.96 8.90
CA ASP A 114 10.29 -2.72 10.05
C ASP A 114 11.58 -2.13 10.61
N LYS A 115 12.54 -1.82 9.73
CA LYS A 115 13.81 -1.19 10.14
C LYS A 115 13.63 0.22 10.67
N ALA A 116 12.62 0.95 10.19
CA ALA A 116 12.27 2.25 10.74
C ALA A 116 11.76 2.10 12.18
N LEU A 117 10.92 1.09 12.45
CA LEU A 117 10.45 0.77 13.79
C LEU A 117 11.58 0.31 14.71
N ASP A 118 12.46 -0.58 14.24
CA ASP A 118 13.65 -1.01 14.99
C ASP A 118 14.53 0.18 15.40
N ARG A 119 14.67 1.16 14.49
CA ARG A 119 15.45 2.37 14.74
C ARG A 119 14.79 3.29 15.76
N VAL A 120 13.46 3.40 15.74
CA VAL A 120 12.69 4.10 16.79
C VAL A 120 12.91 3.43 18.14
N VAL A 121 12.82 2.10 18.23
CA VAL A 121 13.04 1.34 19.46
C VAL A 121 14.46 1.55 20.00
N ALA A 122 15.47 1.48 19.13
CA ALA A 122 16.86 1.74 19.50
C ALA A 122 17.07 3.17 20.02
N GLY A 123 16.43 4.17 19.41
CA GLY A 123 16.45 5.56 19.89
C GLY A 123 15.78 5.71 21.24
N ASP A 124 14.62 5.06 21.45
CA ASP A 124 13.92 5.03 22.74
C ASP A 124 14.80 4.40 23.83
N ASP A 125 15.51 3.31 23.54
CA ASP A 125 16.41 2.66 24.50
C ASP A 125 17.59 3.54 24.92
N ILE A 126 18.14 4.33 23.99
CA ILE A 126 19.18 5.32 24.30
C ILE A 126 18.59 6.47 25.14
N ALA A 127 17.43 6.98 24.76
CA ALA A 127 16.78 8.11 25.44
C ALA A 127 16.28 7.78 26.86
N LYS A 128 15.99 6.50 27.17
CA LYS A 128 15.64 6.01 28.52
C LYS A 128 16.72 6.25 29.58
N THR A 129 17.96 6.57 29.17
CA THR A 129 19.01 6.97 30.11
C THR A 129 18.72 8.30 30.79
N ALA A 130 17.81 9.11 30.25
CA ALA A 130 17.29 10.30 30.92
C ALA A 130 16.28 9.93 32.02
N GLU A 131 16.44 10.50 33.21
CA GLU A 131 15.50 10.31 34.31
C GLU A 131 14.21 11.13 34.11
N GLY A 132 13.05 10.49 34.29
CA GLY A 132 11.74 11.15 34.34
C GLY A 132 10.69 10.58 33.37
N ASP A 133 9.42 10.81 33.70
CA ASP A 133 8.27 10.46 32.85
C ASP A 133 7.97 11.64 31.90
N ALA A 134 8.69 11.69 30.78
CA ALA A 134 8.59 12.74 29.77
C ALA A 134 8.46 12.15 28.35
N SER A 135 8.00 12.97 27.40
CA SER A 135 7.90 12.55 25.99
C SER A 135 9.27 12.19 25.40
N PHE A 136 9.27 11.44 24.30
CA PHE A 136 10.50 11.06 23.61
C PHE A 136 11.37 12.29 23.25
N ASP A 137 10.79 13.33 22.66
CA ASP A 137 11.57 14.50 22.24
C ASP A 137 12.27 15.22 23.41
N VAL A 138 11.64 15.24 24.60
CA VAL A 138 12.25 15.83 25.80
C VAL A 138 13.43 14.99 26.27
N ARG A 139 13.24 13.66 26.38
CA ARG A 139 14.31 12.73 26.79
C ARG A 139 15.47 12.73 25.80
N ALA A 140 15.15 12.73 24.50
CA ALA A 140 16.11 12.82 23.41
C ALA A 140 16.98 14.08 23.56
N ALA A 141 16.37 15.25 23.77
CA ALA A 141 17.10 16.50 23.97
C ALA A 141 18.03 16.47 25.20
N GLN A 142 17.63 15.81 26.29
CA GLN A 142 18.43 15.71 27.52
C GLN A 142 19.69 14.86 27.35
N VAL A 143 19.67 13.85 26.47
CA VAL A 143 20.80 12.93 26.28
C VAL A 143 21.76 13.36 25.18
N MET A 144 21.39 14.35 24.35
CA MET A 144 22.19 14.74 23.17
C MET A 144 23.65 15.07 23.48
N ASP A 145 23.93 15.75 24.59
CA ASP A 145 25.29 16.17 24.93
C ASP A 145 26.13 15.06 25.59
N THR A 146 25.49 14.02 26.14
CA THR A 146 26.15 12.98 26.93
C THR A 146 26.43 11.69 26.15
N ILE A 147 25.69 11.43 25.08
CA ILE A 147 25.80 10.22 24.26
C ILE A 147 26.88 10.32 23.18
N SER A 148 27.31 9.16 22.67
CA SER A 148 28.32 9.09 21.61
C SER A 148 27.81 9.69 20.28
N PRO A 149 28.69 10.10 19.36
CA PRO A 149 28.26 10.60 18.04
C PRO A 149 27.37 9.62 17.27
N GLU A 150 27.64 8.32 17.36
CA GLU A 150 26.83 7.28 16.73
C GLU A 150 25.42 7.20 17.34
N GLN A 151 25.33 7.29 18.67
CA GLN A 151 24.06 7.30 19.39
C GLN A 151 23.24 8.56 19.07
N ARG A 152 23.88 9.72 18.88
CA ARG A 152 23.20 10.95 18.46
C ARG A 152 22.44 10.76 17.15
N VAL A 153 23.08 10.12 16.16
CA VAL A 153 22.44 9.83 14.87
C VAL A 153 21.22 8.92 15.06
N ILE A 154 21.31 7.88 15.90
CA ILE A 154 20.19 6.98 16.17
C ILE A 154 19.03 7.74 16.83
N VAL A 155 19.30 8.59 17.83
CA VAL A 155 18.27 9.38 18.53
C VAL A 155 17.62 10.40 17.59
N GLN A 156 18.41 11.06 16.75
CA GLN A 156 17.90 12.00 15.74
C GLN A 156 17.02 11.29 14.71
N ASP A 157 17.48 10.15 14.18
CA ASP A 157 16.71 9.34 13.24
C ASP A 157 15.39 8.86 13.85
N ALA A 158 15.42 8.39 15.10
CA ALA A 158 14.22 7.98 15.81
C ALA A 158 13.19 9.12 15.93
N SER A 159 13.63 10.36 16.20
CA SER A 159 12.73 11.52 16.23
C SER A 159 12.11 11.82 14.87
N LEU A 160 12.93 11.81 13.80
CA LEU A 160 12.47 12.06 12.43
C LEU A 160 11.50 10.96 11.94
N ILE A 161 11.87 9.69 12.14
CA ILE A 161 11.06 8.54 11.76
C ILE A 161 9.73 8.56 12.52
N ARG A 162 9.75 8.78 13.84
CA ARG A 162 8.53 8.84 14.65
C ARG A 162 7.58 9.92 14.15
N ARG A 163 8.10 11.13 13.91
CA ARG A 163 7.30 12.24 13.36
C ARG A 163 6.73 11.91 11.98
N PHE A 164 7.54 11.30 11.11
CA PHE A 164 7.08 10.86 9.79
C PHE A 164 5.93 9.87 9.92
N LEU A 165 6.10 8.77 10.68
CA LEU A 165 5.08 7.74 10.85
C LEU A 165 3.79 8.30 11.47
N GLU A 166 3.90 9.18 12.47
CA GLU A 166 2.75 9.81 13.14
C GLU A 166 2.00 10.78 12.22
N SER A 167 2.71 11.62 11.47
CA SER A 167 2.11 12.59 10.55
C SER A 167 1.55 11.97 9.27
N THR A 168 1.92 10.72 8.97
CA THR A 168 1.50 10.00 7.76
C THR A 168 0.78 8.69 8.10
N ALA A 169 0.08 8.65 9.24
CA ALA A 169 -0.57 7.46 9.78
C ALA A 169 -1.65 6.85 8.86
N THR A 170 -2.19 7.60 7.90
CA THR A 170 -3.09 7.08 6.86
C THR A 170 -2.38 6.23 5.80
N GLN A 171 -1.04 6.12 5.89
CA GLN A 171 -0.15 5.40 4.98
C GLN A 171 -0.27 5.87 3.51
N LEU A 172 -0.63 7.14 3.32
CA LEU A 172 -0.67 7.82 2.04
C LEU A 172 -0.16 9.25 2.24
N THR A 173 0.84 9.66 1.45
CA THR A 173 1.40 11.01 1.50
C THR A 173 1.11 11.76 0.21
N TYR A 174 1.15 13.09 0.21
CA TYR A 174 0.97 13.86 -1.03
C TYR A 174 2.02 13.53 -2.11
N PRO A 175 3.32 13.37 -1.79
CA PRO A 175 4.29 12.85 -2.76
C PRO A 175 3.89 11.49 -3.33
N GLY A 176 3.40 10.57 -2.49
CA GLY A 176 2.95 9.25 -2.94
C GLY A 176 1.68 9.29 -3.79
N LEU A 177 0.68 10.09 -3.40
CA LEU A 177 -0.54 10.30 -4.16
C LEU A 177 -0.23 10.90 -5.54
N TYR A 178 0.65 11.91 -5.57
CA TYR A 178 1.14 12.48 -6.83
C TYR A 178 1.80 11.40 -7.69
N ALA A 179 2.75 10.64 -7.14
CA ALA A 179 3.43 9.58 -7.86
C ALA A 179 2.47 8.50 -8.39
N LEU A 180 1.48 8.06 -7.61
CA LEU A 180 0.45 7.14 -8.07
C LEU A 180 -0.36 7.75 -9.24
N SER A 181 -0.77 9.00 -9.10
CA SER A 181 -1.60 9.68 -10.10
C SER A 181 -0.88 9.97 -11.42
N THR A 182 0.45 10.09 -11.40
CA THR A 182 1.24 10.41 -12.59
C THR A 182 1.89 9.19 -13.23
N SER A 183 2.33 8.22 -12.44
CA SER A 183 3.23 7.15 -12.89
C SER A 183 2.53 5.83 -13.21
N LEU A 184 1.33 5.58 -12.65
CA LEU A 184 0.59 4.35 -12.95
C LEU A 184 0.10 4.33 -14.40
N GLU A 185 0.12 3.17 -15.04
CA GLU A 185 -0.43 3.02 -16.39
C GLU A 185 -1.96 3.13 -16.35
N ARG A 186 -2.54 3.80 -17.35
CA ARG A 186 -3.99 3.91 -17.50
C ARG A 186 -4.57 2.58 -18.01
N GLY A 187 -5.78 2.23 -17.56
CA GLY A 187 -6.44 0.98 -17.95
C GLY A 187 -5.96 -0.26 -17.20
N VAL A 188 -5.05 -0.09 -16.24
CA VAL A 188 -4.50 -1.19 -15.44
C VAL A 188 -5.12 -1.19 -14.04
N LEU A 189 -5.45 -2.38 -13.55
CA LEU A 189 -5.90 -2.61 -12.18
C LEU A 189 -4.69 -2.96 -11.30
N TYR A 190 -4.58 -2.24 -10.20
CA TYR A 190 -3.52 -2.36 -9.21
C TYR A 190 -4.09 -2.87 -7.89
N ALA A 191 -3.28 -3.57 -7.11
CA ALA A 191 -3.53 -3.77 -5.68
C ALA A 191 -2.89 -2.60 -4.94
N LEU A 192 -3.68 -1.83 -4.18
CA LEU A 192 -3.20 -0.72 -3.37
C LEU A 192 -3.14 -1.14 -1.90
N PHE A 193 -1.95 -1.09 -1.30
CA PHE A 193 -1.75 -1.19 0.13
C PHE A 193 -1.82 0.22 0.76
N ARG A 194 -2.82 0.42 1.64
CA ARG A 194 -3.04 1.66 2.39
C ARG A 194 -3.77 1.34 3.68
N ASN A 195 -3.36 1.97 4.79
CA ASN A 195 -3.97 1.83 6.11
C ASN A 195 -4.11 0.36 6.54
N SER A 196 -3.07 -0.44 6.33
CA SER A 196 -3.04 -1.88 6.63
C SER A 196 -4.15 -2.69 5.92
N HIS A 197 -4.65 -2.19 4.80
CA HIS A 197 -5.69 -2.81 3.99
C HIS A 197 -5.26 -2.86 2.52
N LEU A 198 -5.73 -3.88 1.81
CA LEU A 198 -5.54 -4.07 0.38
C LEU A 198 -6.83 -3.72 -0.36
N SER A 199 -6.74 -2.82 -1.32
CA SER A 199 -7.87 -2.42 -2.15
C SER A 199 -7.53 -2.51 -3.64
N VAL A 200 -8.54 -2.54 -4.49
CA VAL A 200 -8.33 -2.46 -5.94
C VAL A 200 -8.27 -0.99 -6.33
N LEU A 201 -7.16 -0.58 -6.92
CA LEU A 201 -6.94 0.76 -7.46
C LEU A 201 -7.00 0.72 -8.99
N TYR A 202 -7.64 1.72 -9.58
CA TYR A 202 -7.77 1.86 -11.02
C TYR A 202 -7.45 3.28 -11.46
N ARG A 203 -6.68 3.39 -12.54
CA ARG A 203 -6.44 4.65 -13.26
C ARG A 203 -7.15 4.55 -14.62
N PRO A 204 -8.30 5.21 -14.83
CA PRO A 204 -9.02 5.08 -16.08
C PRO A 204 -8.23 5.58 -17.30
N THR A 205 -8.53 4.99 -18.45
CA THR A 205 -8.10 5.46 -19.77
C THR A 205 -8.73 6.82 -20.08
N GLU A 206 -8.10 7.57 -20.98
CA GLU A 206 -8.66 8.84 -21.43
C GLU A 206 -10.03 8.65 -22.11
N GLU A 207 -10.20 7.55 -22.84
CA GLU A 207 -11.48 7.21 -23.48
C GLU A 207 -12.59 6.99 -22.45
N GLU A 208 -12.35 6.22 -21.38
CA GLU A 208 -13.33 6.02 -20.31
C GLU A 208 -13.70 7.33 -19.63
N LEU A 209 -12.73 8.20 -19.34
CA LEU A 209 -12.99 9.52 -18.75
C LEU A 209 -13.79 10.42 -19.70
N LEU A 210 -13.52 10.37 -21.01
CA LEU A 210 -14.27 11.11 -22.02
C LEU A 210 -15.72 10.61 -22.14
N GLN A 211 -15.96 9.31 -22.01
CA GLN A 211 -17.30 8.72 -22.01
C GLN A 211 -18.07 8.97 -20.72
N ALA A 212 -17.35 9.13 -19.60
CA ALA A 212 -17.89 9.48 -18.30
C ALA A 212 -18.29 10.97 -18.22
N ALA A 213 -17.48 11.86 -18.80
CA ALA A 213 -17.69 13.30 -18.74
C ALA A 213 -18.91 13.75 -19.58
N SER A 214 -19.95 14.26 -18.92
CA SER A 214 -21.08 14.92 -19.58
C SER A 214 -20.70 16.35 -19.99
N SER A 215 -20.02 16.50 -21.13
CA SER A 215 -19.89 17.73 -21.95
C SER A 215 -19.32 19.04 -21.35
N SER A 216 -18.95 19.15 -20.06
CA SER A 216 -18.35 20.42 -19.58
C SER A 216 -17.25 20.34 -18.52
N ASP A 217 -16.91 19.18 -17.96
CA ASP A 217 -16.04 19.12 -16.77
C ASP A 217 -14.95 18.03 -16.84
N MET A 218 -14.27 17.94 -17.99
CA MET A 218 -13.20 16.95 -18.19
C MET A 218 -12.02 17.11 -17.22
N HIS A 219 -11.81 18.32 -16.68
CA HIS A 219 -10.71 18.63 -15.76
C HIS A 219 -11.08 18.39 -14.28
N SER A 220 -12.32 18.03 -13.97
CA SER A 220 -12.78 17.75 -12.60
C SER A 220 -12.92 16.25 -12.29
N GLN A 221 -12.61 15.38 -13.25
CA GLN A 221 -12.64 13.94 -13.05
C GLN A 221 -11.39 13.48 -12.29
N PRO A 222 -11.56 12.68 -11.23
CA PRO A 222 -10.45 12.07 -10.50
C PRO A 222 -9.53 11.27 -11.42
N GLN A 223 -8.25 11.19 -11.06
CA GLN A 223 -7.29 10.37 -11.80
C GLN A 223 -7.25 8.92 -11.30
N LEU A 224 -7.64 8.71 -10.05
CA LEU A 224 -7.51 7.45 -9.33
C LEU A 224 -8.83 7.09 -8.65
N TYR A 225 -9.19 5.81 -8.74
CA TYR A 225 -10.42 5.26 -8.20
C TYR A 225 -10.12 3.98 -7.44
N GLN A 226 -10.69 3.82 -6.27
CA GLN A 226 -10.63 2.62 -5.45
C GLN A 226 -11.97 1.88 -5.55
N LEU A 227 -11.94 0.56 -5.71
CA LEU A 227 -13.17 -0.25 -5.73
C LEU A 227 -13.82 -0.25 -4.35
N VAL A 228 -15.11 0.04 -4.30
CA VAL A 228 -15.90 -0.03 -3.07
C VAL A 228 -16.24 -1.49 -2.78
N THR A 229 -15.87 -1.96 -1.59
CA THR A 229 -16.10 -3.34 -1.15
C THR A 229 -16.79 -3.43 0.22
N ASP A 230 -17.28 -2.30 0.74
CA ASP A 230 -18.02 -2.26 2.00
C ASP A 230 -19.40 -2.91 1.82
N SER A 231 -19.72 -3.89 2.68
CA SER A 231 -20.97 -4.64 2.60
C SER A 231 -22.20 -3.81 2.92
N THR A 232 -22.05 -2.65 3.58
CA THR A 232 -23.16 -1.72 3.82
C THR A 232 -23.68 -1.07 2.53
N LEU A 233 -22.88 -1.06 1.47
CA LEU A 233 -23.20 -0.50 0.16
C LEU A 233 -23.56 -1.59 -0.87
N GLU A 234 -23.72 -2.85 -0.45
CA GLU A 234 -23.97 -3.99 -1.34
C GLU A 234 -25.18 -3.82 -2.27
N ASN A 235 -26.22 -3.09 -1.81
CA ASN A 235 -27.45 -2.87 -2.58
C ASN A 235 -27.46 -1.54 -3.36
N GLU A 236 -26.35 -0.80 -3.35
CA GLU A 236 -26.24 0.50 -4.02
C GLU A 236 -25.54 0.33 -5.37
N ASP A 237 -26.27 -0.13 -6.39
CA ASP A 237 -25.74 -0.39 -7.75
C ASP A 237 -25.02 0.80 -8.40
N SER A 238 -25.31 2.01 -7.92
CA SER A 238 -24.69 3.27 -8.38
C SER A 238 -23.35 3.59 -7.72
N ILE A 239 -22.91 2.81 -6.73
CA ILE A 239 -21.67 3.02 -5.99
C ILE A 239 -20.74 1.84 -6.26
N VAL A 240 -19.79 2.03 -7.15
CA VAL A 240 -18.80 1.01 -7.54
C VAL A 240 -17.38 1.48 -7.19
N TRP A 241 -17.10 2.76 -7.41
CA TRP A 241 -15.79 3.35 -7.23
C TRP A 241 -15.83 4.53 -6.27
N GLU A 242 -14.77 4.69 -5.49
CA GLU A 242 -14.51 5.87 -4.65
C GLU A 242 -13.27 6.58 -5.20
N SER A 243 -13.30 7.90 -5.34
CA SER A 243 -12.14 8.66 -5.80
C SER A 243 -11.04 8.76 -4.75
N VAL A 244 -9.78 8.70 -5.20
CA VAL A 244 -8.60 8.94 -4.38
C VAL A 244 -8.03 10.31 -4.74
N GLU A 245 -8.54 11.35 -4.08
CA GLU A 245 -8.21 12.76 -4.37
C GLU A 245 -7.32 13.39 -3.28
N ASP A 246 -7.33 12.85 -2.07
CA ASP A 246 -6.56 13.33 -0.92
C ASP A 246 -6.04 12.18 -0.04
N ILE A 247 -5.34 12.52 1.04
CA ILE A 247 -4.63 11.57 1.91
C ILE A 247 -5.49 11.00 3.05
N ASP A 248 -6.62 11.62 3.36
CA ASP A 248 -7.49 11.29 4.50
C ASP A 248 -8.93 10.91 4.10
N GLY A 249 -9.28 11.01 2.81
CA GLY A 249 -10.60 10.67 2.28
C GLY A 249 -11.63 11.79 2.45
N SER A 250 -11.25 12.99 2.91
CA SER A 250 -12.20 14.08 3.15
C SER A 250 -12.85 14.63 1.88
N ALA A 251 -12.15 14.52 0.76
CA ALA A 251 -12.57 14.96 -0.56
C ALA A 251 -13.08 13.80 -1.45
N SER A 252 -13.19 12.58 -0.92
CA SER A 252 -13.60 11.43 -1.72
C SER A 252 -15.05 11.53 -2.17
N ARG A 253 -15.31 10.97 -3.35
CA ARG A 253 -16.63 10.93 -3.99
C ARG A 253 -16.90 9.53 -4.53
N PHE A 254 -18.16 9.14 -4.52
CA PHE A 254 -18.59 7.85 -5.09
C PHE A 254 -19.02 7.99 -6.55
N PHE A 255 -18.76 6.95 -7.32
CA PHE A 255 -19.02 6.87 -8.75
C PHE A 255 -19.58 5.51 -9.13
N ASP A 256 -20.39 5.49 -10.19
CA ASP A 256 -20.89 4.24 -10.77
C ASP A 256 -19.81 3.48 -11.57
N GLY A 257 -20.15 2.30 -12.09
CA GLY A 257 -19.23 1.48 -12.90
C GLY A 257 -18.77 2.13 -14.22
N LYS A 258 -19.28 3.31 -14.57
CA LYS A 258 -18.91 4.12 -15.74
C LYS A 258 -18.25 5.45 -15.34
N PHE A 259 -17.83 5.57 -14.07
CA PHE A 259 -17.15 6.75 -13.52
C PHE A 259 -18.00 8.04 -13.53
N ARG A 260 -19.33 7.91 -13.35
CA ARG A 260 -20.27 9.04 -13.30
C ARG A 260 -20.78 9.33 -11.90
#